data_AF-A0A0G4NCK4-F1
#
_entry.id   AF-A0A0G4NCK4-F1
#
_cell.length_a   1.000
_cell.length_b   1.000
_cell.length_c   1.000
_cell.angle_alpha   90.00
_cell.angle_beta   90.00
_cell.angle_gamma   90.00
#
_symmetry.space_group_name_H-M   'P 1'
#
loop_
_entity.id
_entity.type
_entity.pdbx_description
1 polymer ?
#
loop_
_entity_poly.entity_id
_entity_poly.type
_entity_poly.pdbx_seq_one_letter_code
_entity_poly.pdbx_strand_id
1 'polypeptide(L)'
;EGENYASLEKKYNAICKQLKQRAERIGATDEQINDRLREAKAAFLAASQEFESQQSFQQDAKRSLADRLVRWRHFQQHISAHSRINFRYLLSERGFRGNILFDHKQRKLQLSVEPDETRKNAGGRSTKTLSGGEKSFSSICMLLAIWEAMGSPLRCLDEFDVFMDNVNRTISTKML
;
A
#
# COMPACT_ATOMS: atom_id res chain seq x y z
N GLU A 1 85.63 -11.80 -1.70
CA GLU A 1 85.47 -13.21 -2.10
C GLU A 1 84.02 -13.38 -2.56
N GLY A 2 83.82 -13.49 -3.86
CA GLY A 2 82.48 -13.52 -4.47
C GLY A 2 81.86 -14.90 -4.36
N GLU A 3 80.54 -14.97 -4.19
CA GLU A 3 79.83 -16.24 -4.21
C GLU A 3 80.01 -16.94 -5.56
N ASN A 4 80.67 -18.11 -5.56
CA ASN A 4 80.78 -18.94 -6.75
C ASN A 4 79.41 -19.53 -7.12
N TYR A 5 79.14 -19.67 -8.42
CA TYR A 5 77.89 -20.20 -9.00
C TYR A 5 77.37 -21.45 -8.27
N ALA A 6 78.26 -22.42 -7.99
CA ALA A 6 77.91 -23.67 -7.31
C ALA A 6 77.42 -23.48 -5.86
N SER A 7 77.87 -22.43 -5.16
CA SER A 7 77.40 -22.12 -3.79
C SER A 7 76.02 -21.44 -3.79
N LEU A 8 75.78 -20.57 -4.78
CA LEU A 8 74.48 -19.94 -5.03
C LEU A 8 73.44 -20.98 -5.43
N GLU A 9 73.81 -21.92 -6.29
CA GLU A 9 72.93 -23.01 -6.74
C GLU A 9 72.54 -23.96 -5.58
N LYS A 10 73.48 -24.27 -4.68
CA LYS A 10 73.17 -25.03 -3.45
C LYS A 10 72.21 -24.28 -2.51
N LYS A 11 72.41 -22.97 -2.31
CA LYS A 11 71.52 -22.15 -1.48
C LYS A 11 70.12 -22.06 -2.11
N TYR A 12 70.04 -21.84 -3.42
CA TYR A 12 68.78 -21.83 -4.16
C TYR A 12 68.00 -23.14 -3.99
N ASN A 13 68.66 -24.28 -4.20
CA ASN A 13 68.03 -25.60 -4.06
C ASN A 13 67.57 -25.90 -2.63
N ALA A 14 68.33 -25.48 -1.61
CA ALA A 14 67.93 -25.62 -0.21
C ALA A 14 66.67 -24.80 0.11
N ILE A 15 66.59 -23.56 -0.38
CA ILE A 15 65.43 -22.67 -0.21
C ILE A 15 64.20 -23.26 -0.93
N CYS A 16 64.34 -23.73 -2.17
CA CYS A 16 63.25 -24.39 -2.90
C CYS A 16 62.72 -25.64 -2.16
N LYS A 17 63.62 -26.43 -1.54
CA LYS A 17 63.23 -27.63 -0.78
C LYS A 17 62.47 -27.26 0.51
N GLN A 18 62.89 -26.20 1.20
CA GLN A 18 62.16 -25.68 2.37
C GLN A 18 60.79 -25.14 2.00
N LEU A 19 60.68 -24.41 0.88
CA LEU A 19 59.39 -23.91 0.37
C LEU A 19 58.43 -25.05 0.02
N LYS A 20 58.92 -26.12 -0.63
CA LYS A 20 58.11 -27.32 -0.91
C LYS A 20 57.62 -28.02 0.36
N GLN A 21 58.51 -28.27 1.33
CA GLN A 21 58.11 -28.90 2.59
C GLN A 21 57.10 -28.04 3.38
N ARG A 22 57.20 -26.71 3.28
CA ARG A 22 56.27 -25.79 3.91
C ARG A 22 54.89 -25.82 3.24
N ALA A 23 54.85 -25.82 1.91
CA ALA A 23 53.61 -25.97 1.14
C ALA A 23 52.93 -27.32 1.38
N GLU A 24 53.69 -28.42 1.49
CA GLU A 24 53.17 -29.76 1.81
C GLU A 24 52.57 -29.84 3.22
N ARG A 25 53.17 -29.18 4.22
CA ARG A 25 52.62 -29.12 5.60
C ARG A 25 51.34 -28.29 5.70
N ILE A 26 51.25 -27.21 4.94
CA ILE A 26 50.11 -26.29 4.96
C ILE A 26 48.99 -26.77 4.00
N GLY A 27 49.32 -27.66 3.06
CA GLY A 27 48.38 -28.22 2.08
C GLY A 27 48.01 -27.26 0.94
N ALA A 28 48.73 -26.14 0.80
CA ALA A 28 48.54 -25.14 -0.25
C ALA A 28 49.83 -24.32 -0.44
N THR A 29 50.05 -23.79 -1.64
CA THR A 29 51.15 -22.85 -1.89
C THR A 29 50.80 -21.44 -1.40
N ASP A 30 51.81 -20.62 -1.11
CA ASP A 30 51.60 -19.21 -0.70
C ASP A 30 50.79 -18.42 -1.74
N GLU A 31 50.97 -18.72 -3.03
CA GLU A 31 50.15 -18.16 -4.12
C GLU A 31 48.68 -18.55 -3.99
N GLN A 32 48.38 -19.84 -3.81
CA GLN A 32 47.01 -20.31 -3.61
C GLN A 32 46.34 -19.72 -2.36
N ILE A 33 47.11 -19.50 -1.29
CA ILE A 33 46.61 -18.86 -0.07
C ILE A 33 46.30 -17.39 -0.33
N ASN A 34 47.18 -16.67 -1.04
CA ASN A 34 46.95 -15.28 -1.42
C ASN A 34 45.78 -15.12 -2.40
N ASP A 35 45.59 -16.07 -3.31
CA ASP A 35 44.45 -16.09 -4.24
C ASP A 35 43.14 -16.32 -3.49
N ARG A 36 43.08 -17.32 -2.60
CA ARG A 36 41.92 -17.54 -1.71
C ARG A 36 41.61 -16.33 -0.85
N LEU A 37 42.64 -15.66 -0.31
CA LEU A 37 42.47 -14.43 0.47
C LEU A 37 41.88 -13.32 -0.39
N ARG A 38 42.37 -13.16 -1.63
CA ARG A 38 41.86 -12.15 -2.57
C ARG A 38 40.40 -12.42 -2.94
N GLU A 39 40.07 -13.67 -3.29
CA GLU A 39 38.71 -14.08 -3.61
C GLU A 39 37.76 -13.89 -2.42
N ALA A 40 38.14 -14.36 -1.23
CA ALA A 40 37.33 -14.21 -0.02
C ALA A 40 37.11 -12.73 0.36
N LYS A 41 38.15 -11.89 0.22
CA LYS A 41 38.01 -10.44 0.44
C LYS A 41 37.09 -9.80 -0.60
N ALA A 42 37.23 -10.14 -1.87
CA ALA A 42 36.37 -9.61 -2.93
C ALA A 42 34.91 -10.01 -2.71
N ALA A 43 34.65 -11.28 -2.37
CA ALA A 43 33.33 -11.78 -2.05
C ALA A 43 32.73 -11.09 -0.81
N PHE A 44 33.54 -10.90 0.25
CA PHE A 44 33.11 -10.19 1.44
C PHE A 44 32.74 -8.74 1.15
N LEU A 45 33.57 -8.01 0.40
CA LEU A 45 33.32 -6.62 0.03
C LEU A 45 32.05 -6.48 -0.81
N ALA A 46 31.87 -7.36 -1.80
CA ALA A 46 30.67 -7.39 -2.63
C ALA A 46 29.41 -7.65 -1.77
N ALA A 47 29.44 -8.67 -0.91
CA ALA A 47 28.31 -9.00 -0.02
C ALA A 47 28.02 -7.89 1.00
N SER A 48 29.06 -7.22 1.53
CA SER A 48 28.90 -6.10 2.45
C SER A 48 28.22 -4.91 1.77
N GLN A 49 28.64 -4.57 0.56
CA GLN A 49 28.04 -3.50 -0.22
C GLN A 49 26.58 -3.82 -0.59
N GLU A 50 26.30 -5.06 -0.98
CA GLU A 50 24.94 -5.51 -1.26
C GLU A 50 24.05 -5.41 -0.01
N PHE A 51 24.55 -5.86 1.14
CA PHE A 51 23.84 -5.78 2.41
C PHE A 51 23.50 -4.33 2.81
N GLU A 52 24.47 -3.41 2.70
CA GLU A 52 24.24 -1.99 2.97
C GLU A 52 23.18 -1.40 2.03
N SER A 53 23.25 -1.73 0.73
CA SER A 53 22.26 -1.28 -0.25
C SER A 53 20.85 -1.80 0.07
N GLN A 54 20.74 -3.06 0.47
CA GLN A 54 19.47 -3.70 0.80
C GLN A 54 18.89 -3.14 2.11
N GLN A 55 19.74 -2.82 3.08
CA GLN A 55 19.34 -2.16 4.31
C GLN A 55 18.77 -0.76 4.03
N SER A 56 19.43 0.03 3.18
CA SER A 56 18.91 1.34 2.75
C SER A 56 17.56 1.19 2.06
N PHE A 57 17.45 0.28 1.09
CA PHE A 57 16.19 0.02 0.39
C PHE A 57 15.07 -0.38 1.35
N GLN A 58 15.34 -1.24 2.34
CA GLN A 58 14.36 -1.65 3.32
C GLN A 58 13.84 -0.46 4.15
N GLN A 59 14.72 0.48 4.52
CA GLN A 59 14.33 1.68 5.24
C GLN A 59 13.44 2.58 4.37
N ASP A 60 13.81 2.78 3.11
CA ASP A 60 13.03 3.61 2.18
C ASP A 60 11.66 2.99 1.87
N ALA A 61 11.61 1.67 1.70
CA ALA A 61 10.35 0.94 1.53
C ALA A 61 9.42 1.11 2.74
N LYS A 62 9.97 1.05 3.97
CA LYS A 62 9.20 1.28 5.21
C LYS A 62 8.66 2.71 5.27
N ARG A 63 9.47 3.72 4.94
CA ARG A 63 9.05 5.12 4.88
C ARG A 63 7.95 5.33 3.84
N SER A 64 8.15 4.82 2.63
CA SER A 64 7.16 4.90 1.54
C SER A 64 5.83 4.24 1.92
N LEU A 65 5.86 3.09 2.59
CA LEU A 65 4.66 2.43 3.09
C LEU A 65 3.95 3.27 4.16
N ALA A 66 4.70 3.82 5.13
CA ALA A 66 4.13 4.68 6.16
C ALA A 66 3.44 5.90 5.55
N ASP A 67 4.09 6.57 4.60
CA ASP A 67 3.54 7.72 3.88
C ASP A 67 2.27 7.35 3.10
N ARG A 68 2.27 6.20 2.42
CA ARG A 68 1.08 5.69 1.72
C ARG A 68 -0.08 5.44 2.68
N LEU A 69 0.18 4.87 3.85
CA LEU A 69 -0.86 4.63 4.86
C LEU A 69 -1.43 5.94 5.41
N VAL A 70 -0.59 6.97 5.60
CA VAL A 70 -1.06 8.32 5.99
C VAL A 70 -1.91 8.94 4.90
N ARG A 71 -1.43 8.95 3.65
CA ARG A 71 -2.19 9.47 2.50
C ARG A 71 -3.52 8.74 2.32
N TRP A 72 -3.52 7.41 2.45
CA TRP A 72 -4.72 6.59 2.40
C TRP A 72 -5.74 7.00 3.47
N ARG A 73 -5.31 7.26 4.71
CA ARG A 73 -6.21 7.72 5.78
C ARG A 73 -6.80 9.10 5.48
N HIS A 74 -6.01 10.03 4.98
CA HIS A 74 -6.51 11.35 4.57
C HIS A 74 -7.52 11.22 3.43
N PHE A 75 -7.21 10.41 2.42
CA PHE A 75 -8.13 10.13 1.32
C PHE A 75 -9.45 9.53 1.83
N GLN A 76 -9.38 8.50 2.68
CA GLN A 76 -10.55 7.87 3.28
C GLN A 76 -11.41 8.85 4.08
N GLN A 77 -10.79 9.73 4.88
CA GLN A 77 -11.48 10.79 5.61
C GLN A 77 -12.15 11.80 4.68
N HIS A 78 -11.45 12.23 3.65
CA HIS A 78 -11.96 13.18 2.66
C HIS A 78 -13.18 12.62 1.92
N ILE A 79 -13.08 11.41 1.37
CA ILE A 79 -14.19 10.72 0.69
C ILE A 79 -15.38 10.58 1.63
N SER A 80 -15.16 10.15 2.88
CA SER A 80 -16.25 9.98 3.85
C SER A 80 -16.95 11.28 4.20
N ALA A 81 -16.20 12.37 4.36
CA ALA A 81 -16.76 13.68 4.66
C ALA A 81 -17.55 14.22 3.47
N HIS A 82 -16.99 14.13 2.26
CA HIS A 82 -17.61 14.57 1.02
C HIS A 82 -18.90 13.80 0.73
N SER A 83 -18.86 12.47 0.78
CA SER A 83 -20.05 11.63 0.58
C SER A 83 -21.14 11.91 1.62
N ARG A 84 -20.78 12.20 2.88
CA ARG A 84 -21.78 12.55 3.90
C ARG A 84 -22.46 13.90 3.61
N ILE A 85 -21.72 14.89 3.11
CA ILE A 85 -22.27 16.20 2.75
C ILE A 85 -23.17 16.05 1.53
N ASN A 86 -22.69 15.40 0.47
CA ASN A 86 -23.45 15.24 -0.77
C ASN A 86 -24.69 14.39 -0.58
N PHE A 87 -24.62 13.35 0.26
CA PHE A 87 -25.79 12.54 0.58
C PHE A 87 -26.91 13.37 1.25
N ARG A 88 -26.55 14.25 2.19
CA ARG A 88 -27.52 15.14 2.84
C ARG A 88 -28.15 16.09 1.84
N TYR A 89 -27.33 16.66 0.95
CA TYR A 89 -27.79 17.54 -0.11
C TYR A 89 -28.77 16.82 -1.05
N LEU A 90 -28.39 15.65 -1.58
CA LEU A 90 -29.25 14.87 -2.49
C LEU A 90 -30.57 14.45 -1.84
N LEU A 91 -30.57 14.13 -0.54
CA LEU A 91 -31.82 13.86 0.17
C LEU A 91 -32.71 15.11 0.31
N SER A 92 -32.12 16.28 0.55
CA SER A 92 -32.87 17.52 0.75
C SER A 92 -33.64 17.99 -0.49
N GLU A 93 -33.21 17.61 -1.69
CA GLU A 93 -33.95 17.85 -2.93
C GLU A 93 -35.35 17.20 -2.93
N ARG A 94 -35.58 16.18 -2.11
CA ARG A 94 -36.87 15.52 -1.91
C ARG A 94 -37.57 15.91 -0.60
N GLY A 95 -36.96 16.81 0.17
CA GLY A 95 -37.37 17.15 1.53
C GLY A 95 -37.10 16.01 2.53
N PHE A 96 -36.12 15.15 2.25
CA PHE A 96 -35.70 14.09 3.15
C PHE A 96 -34.48 14.55 3.95
N ARG A 97 -34.35 14.04 5.18
CA ARG A 97 -33.15 14.20 6.00
C ARG A 97 -32.45 12.88 6.17
N GLY A 98 -31.13 12.90 6.30
CA GLY A 98 -30.41 11.68 6.60
C GLY A 98 -28.94 11.88 6.88
N ASN A 99 -28.28 10.78 7.21
CA ASN A 99 -26.86 10.76 7.49
C ASN A 99 -26.24 9.42 7.07
N ILE A 100 -24.99 9.49 6.60
CA ILE A 100 -24.15 8.31 6.42
C ILE A 100 -23.10 8.30 7.52
N LEU A 101 -22.99 7.16 8.21
CA LEU A 101 -21.93 6.90 9.19
C LEU A 101 -20.99 5.83 8.63
N PHE A 102 -19.73 6.21 8.42
CA PHE A 102 -18.66 5.31 8.03
C PHE A 102 -17.86 4.90 9.28
N ASP A 103 -17.95 3.63 9.68
CA ASP A 103 -17.05 3.03 10.66
C ASP A 103 -15.97 2.23 9.93
N HIS A 104 -14.86 2.91 9.66
CA HIS A 104 -13.71 2.31 8.96
C HIS A 104 -12.98 1.24 9.77
N LYS A 105 -13.07 1.27 11.11
CA LYS A 105 -12.44 0.26 11.97
C LYS A 105 -13.21 -1.05 11.87
N GLN A 106 -14.53 -0.99 11.96
CA GLN A 106 -15.40 -2.17 11.86
C GLN A 106 -15.78 -2.51 10.42
N ARG A 107 -15.38 -1.70 9.43
CA ARG A 107 -15.74 -1.82 8.02
C ARG A 107 -17.25 -1.84 7.82
N LYS A 108 -17.96 -0.96 8.54
CA LYS A 108 -19.41 -0.83 8.50
C LYS A 108 -19.82 0.52 7.94
N LEU A 109 -20.88 0.50 7.14
CA LEU A 109 -21.58 1.69 6.67
C LEU A 109 -23.01 1.62 7.18
N GLN A 110 -23.46 2.69 7.83
CA GLN A 110 -24.82 2.80 8.34
C GLN A 110 -25.50 4.03 7.76
N LEU A 111 -26.75 3.85 7.35
CA LEU A 111 -27.60 4.86 6.78
C LEU A 111 -28.76 5.13 7.75
N SER A 112 -29.07 6.40 7.96
CA SER A 112 -30.25 6.84 8.68
C SER A 112 -30.97 7.87 7.83
N VAL A 113 -32.25 7.66 7.56
CA VAL A 113 -33.04 8.53 6.67
C VAL A 113 -34.41 8.76 7.27
N GLU A 114 -34.85 10.01 7.27
CA GLU A 114 -36.18 10.46 7.68
C GLU A 114 -36.87 11.14 6.47
N PRO A 115 -37.96 10.57 5.95
CA PRO A 115 -38.69 11.10 4.79
C PRO A 115 -39.46 12.41 5.05
N ASP A 116 -39.51 12.88 6.29
CA ASP A 116 -40.30 14.04 6.71
C ASP A 116 -39.42 15.06 7.44
N GLU A 117 -39.17 16.20 6.79
CA GLU A 117 -38.41 17.32 7.36
C GLU A 117 -39.05 17.97 8.59
N THR A 118 -40.37 17.82 8.76
CA THR A 118 -41.14 18.50 9.80
C THR A 118 -41.22 17.73 11.12
N ARG A 119 -40.92 16.42 11.10
CA ARG A 119 -40.84 15.60 12.32
C ARG A 119 -39.58 15.95 13.12
N LYS A 120 -39.80 16.45 14.34
CA LYS A 120 -38.74 16.83 15.31
C LYS A 120 -38.08 15.65 16.04
N ASN A 121 -38.37 14.40 15.66
CA ASN A 121 -37.73 13.24 16.29
C ASN A 121 -36.29 13.14 15.78
N ALA A 122 -35.33 13.52 16.64
CA ALA A 122 -33.92 13.70 16.32
C ALA A 122 -33.14 12.42 15.96
N GLY A 123 -33.76 11.24 16.09
CA GLY A 123 -33.17 9.96 15.70
C GLY A 123 -33.82 9.46 14.42
N GLY A 124 -33.26 9.83 13.26
CA GLY A 124 -33.77 9.39 11.96
C GLY A 124 -33.98 7.88 11.89
N ARG A 125 -34.99 7.45 11.14
CA ARG A 125 -35.36 6.04 11.06
C ARG A 125 -34.25 5.17 10.44
N SER A 126 -34.12 3.95 10.96
CA SER A 126 -33.33 2.91 10.30
C SER A 126 -33.96 2.58 8.94
N THR A 127 -33.14 2.43 7.91
CA THR A 127 -33.56 2.10 6.53
C THR A 127 -34.45 0.87 6.43
N LYS A 128 -34.46 0.00 7.45
CA LYS A 128 -35.36 -1.17 7.55
C LYS A 128 -36.84 -0.78 7.57
N THR A 129 -37.17 0.39 8.10
CA THR A 129 -38.56 0.84 8.33
C THR A 129 -39.11 1.79 7.24
N LEU A 130 -38.32 2.06 6.20
CA LEU A 130 -38.70 2.89 5.05
C LEU A 130 -39.61 2.14 4.08
N SER A 131 -40.35 2.87 3.25
CA SER A 131 -41.10 2.30 2.11
C SER A 131 -40.14 1.84 1.00
N GLY A 132 -40.62 1.00 0.07
CA GLY A 132 -39.81 0.51 -1.06
C GLY A 132 -39.19 1.64 -1.89
N GLY A 133 -40.00 2.64 -2.24
CA GLY A 133 -39.54 3.81 -3.01
C GLY A 133 -38.57 4.70 -2.24
N GLU A 134 -38.75 4.88 -0.93
CA GLU A 134 -37.80 5.62 -0.08
C GLU A 134 -36.45 4.91 0.03
N LYS A 135 -36.45 3.57 0.11
CA LYS A 135 -35.21 2.78 0.12
C LYS A 135 -34.46 2.91 -1.20
N SER A 136 -35.15 2.80 -2.34
CA SER A 136 -34.53 2.98 -3.65
C SER A 136 -33.99 4.40 -3.82
N PHE A 137 -34.76 5.41 -3.44
CA PHE A 137 -34.32 6.82 -3.49
C PHE A 137 -33.08 7.07 -2.62
N SER A 138 -33.11 6.61 -1.37
CA SER A 138 -31.96 6.74 -0.46
C SER A 138 -30.73 5.99 -0.99
N SER A 139 -30.93 4.86 -1.68
CA SER A 139 -29.83 4.07 -2.24
C SER A 139 -29.15 4.78 -3.41
N ILE A 140 -29.94 5.38 -4.32
CA ILE A 140 -29.36 6.14 -5.43
C ILE A 140 -28.65 7.40 -4.94
N CYS A 141 -29.21 8.12 -3.95
CA CYS A 141 -28.53 9.27 -3.34
C CYS A 141 -27.19 8.86 -2.70
N MET A 142 -27.13 7.70 -2.05
CA MET A 142 -25.87 7.18 -1.50
C MET A 142 -24.85 6.88 -2.61
N LEU A 143 -25.26 6.19 -3.68
CA LEU A 143 -24.37 5.86 -4.80
C LEU A 143 -23.81 7.13 -5.45
N LEU A 144 -24.66 8.11 -5.74
CA LEU A 144 -24.28 9.39 -6.31
C LEU A 144 -23.30 10.15 -5.42
N ALA A 145 -23.58 10.24 -4.12
CA ALA A 145 -22.71 10.93 -3.16
C ALA A 145 -21.31 10.28 -3.04
N ILE A 146 -21.23 8.96 -3.20
CA ILE A 146 -19.94 8.23 -3.20
C ILE A 146 -19.23 8.41 -4.55
N TRP A 147 -19.94 8.29 -5.67
CA TRP A 147 -19.35 8.45 -7.01
C TRP A 147 -18.80 9.84 -7.27
N GLU A 148 -19.48 10.86 -6.77
CA GLU A 148 -19.01 12.24 -6.88
C GLU A 148 -17.75 12.46 -6.03
N ALA A 149 -17.75 11.96 -4.79
CA ALA A 149 -16.56 12.01 -3.93
C ALA A 149 -15.37 11.28 -4.56
N MET A 150 -15.60 10.14 -5.24
CA MET A 150 -14.55 9.38 -5.91
C MET A 150 -14.12 9.96 -7.28
N GLY A 151 -14.90 10.89 -7.85
CA GLY A 151 -14.63 11.42 -9.19
C GLY A 151 -14.79 10.39 -10.32
N SER A 152 -15.79 9.50 -10.23
CA SER A 152 -15.99 8.44 -11.26
C SER A 152 -16.41 9.04 -12.62
N PRO A 153 -15.65 8.81 -13.71
CA PRO A 153 -15.93 9.40 -15.02
C PRO A 153 -17.05 8.69 -15.80
N LEU A 154 -17.33 7.44 -15.48
CA LEU A 154 -18.40 6.64 -16.08
C LEU A 154 -19.27 6.03 -14.98
N ARG A 155 -20.58 6.02 -15.19
CA ARG A 155 -21.59 5.47 -14.28
C ARG A 155 -22.59 4.67 -15.11
N CYS A 156 -22.84 3.43 -14.71
CA CYS A 156 -23.83 2.56 -15.35
C CYS A 156 -24.85 2.17 -14.29
N LEU A 157 -26.14 2.39 -14.58
CA LEU A 157 -27.26 2.08 -13.70
C LEU A 157 -28.26 1.27 -14.50
N ASP A 158 -28.74 0.19 -13.90
CA ASP A 158 -29.78 -0.66 -14.48
C ASP A 158 -30.91 -0.82 -13.46
N GLU A 159 -32.15 -0.79 -13.93
CA GLU A 159 -33.38 -0.97 -13.14
C GLU A 159 -33.44 -0.19 -11.80
N PHE A 160 -32.80 0.99 -11.72
CA PHE A 160 -32.62 1.69 -10.44
C PHE A 160 -33.92 2.33 -9.88
N ASP A 161 -34.94 2.48 -10.72
CA ASP A 161 -36.19 3.20 -10.42
C ASP A 161 -37.44 2.31 -10.31
N VAL A 162 -37.27 0.97 -10.35
CA VAL A 162 -38.38 -0.02 -10.36
C VAL A 162 -39.35 0.16 -9.19
N PHE A 163 -38.84 0.49 -8.00
CA PHE A 163 -39.65 0.67 -6.79
C PHE A 163 -39.99 2.15 -6.51
N MET A 164 -39.55 3.08 -7.35
CA MET A 164 -39.80 4.51 -7.15
C MET A 164 -41.17 4.91 -7.71
N ASP A 165 -41.85 5.80 -6.97
CA ASP A 165 -43.00 6.52 -7.50
C ASP A 165 -42.56 7.56 -8.55
N ASN A 166 -43.52 8.17 -9.24
CA ASN A 166 -43.22 9.11 -10.31
C ASN A 166 -42.41 10.32 -9.82
N VAL A 167 -42.66 10.79 -8.60
CA VAL A 167 -41.97 11.93 -8.00
C VAL A 167 -40.49 11.61 -7.71
N ASN A 168 -40.22 10.49 -7.04
CA ASN A 168 -38.86 10.05 -6.73
C ASN A 168 -38.09 9.72 -8.00
N ARG A 169 -38.75 9.15 -9.02
CA ARG A 169 -38.14 8.88 -10.33
C ARG A 169 -37.70 10.18 -11.00
N THR A 170 -38.59 11.17 -11.14
CA THR A 170 -38.25 12.45 -11.78
C THR A 170 -37.08 13.15 -11.11
N ILE A 171 -37.08 13.19 -9.77
CA ILE A 171 -36.00 13.84 -9.00
C ILE A 171 -34.68 13.06 -9.16
N SER A 172 -34.71 11.73 -9.05
CA SER A 172 -33.50 10.90 -9.21
C SER A 172 -32.89 11.02 -10.60
N THR A 173 -33.71 11.04 -11.66
CA THR A 173 -33.23 11.23 -13.03
C THR A 173 -32.62 12.61 -13.26
N LYS A 174 -33.10 13.64 -12.56
CA LYS A 174 -32.52 15.00 -12.65
C LYS A 174 -31.17 15.11 -11.90
N MET A 175 -30.96 14.29 -10.88
CA MET A 175 -29.71 14.25 -10.09
C MET A 175 -28.57 13.49 -10.77
N LEU A 176 -28.88 12.65 -11.75
CA LEU A 176 -27.94 11.85 -12.52
C LEU A 176 -27.26 12.67 -13.60
#